data_AF-A0A7S1SP99-F1
#
_entry.id   AF-A0A7S1SP99-F1
#
_cell.length_a   1.000
_cell.length_b   1.000
_cell.length_c   1.000
_cell.angle_alpha   90.00
_cell.angle_beta   90.00
_cell.angle_gamma   90.00
#
_symmetry.space_group_name_H-M   'P 1'
#
loop_
_entity.id
_entity.type
_entity.pdbx_description
1 polymer ?
#
loop_
_entity_poly.entity_id
_entity_poly.type
_entity_poly.pdbx_seq_one_letter_code
_entity_poly.pdbx_strand_id
1 'polypeptide(L)'
;ISGVERERLKVEPLERILFSLTDAQRSRMDVVLRQLSDEWRDLVDEAREEVAWTLQTLSANALELSSLWLAGGFANRMLCEVSSTAFEARLPMEVEDFRALQAEQCERAKGLLWTTWVPKSAEVFRRLPPICINGDADAYYRSITTLQSNQLRGLIRDSLSVFTSFFAQHQPVSQIDPQGDTLLWAVSPAFNLDLLVAEEGGR
;
A
#
# COMPACT_ATOMS: atom_id res chain seq x y z
N ILE A 1 -38.96 -34.51 -6.56
CA ILE A 1 -38.02 -35.66 -6.64
C ILE A 1 -38.41 -36.60 -5.50
N SER A 2 -38.82 -37.82 -5.86
CA SER A 2 -39.23 -38.86 -4.90
C SER A 2 -38.06 -39.20 -3.95
N GLY A 3 -38.33 -39.54 -2.69
CA GLY A 3 -37.28 -39.88 -1.71
C GLY A 3 -36.32 -40.98 -2.20
N VAL A 4 -36.82 -41.87 -3.05
CA VAL A 4 -36.07 -42.98 -3.66
C VAL A 4 -35.04 -42.50 -4.69
N GLU A 5 -35.33 -41.41 -5.41
CA GLU A 5 -34.38 -40.85 -6.39
C GLU A 5 -33.21 -40.10 -5.72
N ARG A 6 -33.44 -39.52 -4.53
CA ARG A 6 -32.38 -38.84 -3.76
C ARG A 6 -31.33 -39.82 -3.24
N GLU A 7 -31.76 -40.98 -2.74
CA GLU A 7 -30.86 -42.05 -2.29
C GLU A 7 -30.01 -42.60 -3.43
N ARG A 8 -30.62 -42.80 -4.62
CA ARG A 8 -29.90 -43.33 -5.78
C ARG A 8 -28.79 -42.41 -6.28
N LEU A 9 -28.94 -41.11 -6.10
CA LEU A 9 -27.99 -40.09 -6.57
C LEU A 9 -26.93 -39.70 -5.52
N LYS A 10 -26.93 -40.29 -4.32
CA LYS A 10 -26.04 -39.91 -3.19
C LYS A 10 -25.99 -38.40 -2.94
N VAL A 11 -27.08 -37.70 -3.23
CA VAL A 11 -27.14 -36.25 -3.01
C VAL A 11 -27.34 -36.05 -1.51
N GLU A 12 -26.27 -35.65 -0.83
CA GLU A 12 -26.37 -35.28 0.58
C GLU A 12 -27.40 -34.14 0.74
N PRO A 13 -28.17 -34.12 1.83
CA PRO A 13 -29.10 -33.03 2.10
C PRO A 13 -28.31 -31.72 2.20
N LEU A 14 -28.57 -30.78 1.28
CA LEU A 14 -28.02 -29.41 1.31
C LEU A 14 -28.29 -28.69 2.65
N GLU A 15 -29.27 -29.17 3.43
CA GLU A 15 -29.55 -28.76 4.80
C GLU A 15 -28.32 -28.90 5.71
N ARG A 16 -27.51 -29.96 5.58
CA ARG A 16 -26.27 -30.12 6.37
C ARG A 16 -25.19 -29.09 6.01
N ILE A 17 -25.14 -28.68 4.75
CA ILE A 17 -24.20 -27.65 4.26
C ILE A 17 -24.68 -26.24 4.66
N LEU A 18 -26.01 -26.03 4.73
CA LEU A 18 -26.59 -24.78 5.20
C LEU A 18 -26.46 -24.60 6.73
N PHE A 19 -26.38 -25.69 7.50
CA PHE A 19 -26.17 -25.63 8.95
C PHE A 19 -24.70 -25.64 9.39
N SER A 20 -23.75 -25.85 8.48
CA SER A 20 -22.34 -25.53 8.76
C SER A 20 -22.12 -24.04 8.58
N LEU A 21 -22.76 -23.23 9.43
CA LEU A 21 -22.24 -21.89 9.74
C LEU A 21 -20.80 -22.11 10.18
N THR A 22 -19.86 -21.63 9.36
CA THR A 22 -18.44 -21.67 9.67
C THR A 22 -18.22 -21.14 11.09
N ASP A 23 -17.27 -21.70 11.83
CA ASP A 23 -16.97 -21.24 13.20
C ASP A 23 -16.71 -19.73 13.25
N ALA A 24 -16.26 -19.14 12.13
CA ALA A 24 -16.15 -17.70 11.92
C ALA A 24 -17.50 -16.94 11.93
N GLN A 25 -18.56 -17.50 11.33
CA GLN A 25 -19.91 -16.92 11.38
C GLN A 25 -20.54 -17.07 12.77
N ARG A 26 -20.31 -18.21 13.44
CA ARG A 26 -20.77 -18.43 14.81
C ARG A 26 -20.06 -17.51 15.80
N SER A 27 -18.75 -17.33 15.65
CA SER A 27 -17.94 -16.35 16.40
C SER A 27 -18.38 -14.91 16.11
N ARG A 28 -18.71 -14.56 14.85
CA ARG A 28 -19.29 -13.25 14.52
C ARG A 28 -20.63 -13.02 15.21
N MET A 29 -21.52 -14.01 15.24
CA MET A 29 -22.81 -13.89 15.93
C MET A 29 -22.65 -13.80 17.45
N ASP A 30 -21.73 -14.56 18.05
CA ASP A 30 -21.41 -14.46 19.49
C ASP A 30 -20.81 -13.11 19.87
N VAL A 31 -19.97 -12.51 19.02
CA VAL A 31 -19.45 -11.15 19.23
C VAL A 31 -20.56 -10.11 19.17
N VAL A 32 -21.54 -10.28 18.27
CA VAL A 32 -22.70 -9.38 18.12
C VAL A 32 -23.68 -9.52 19.30
N LEU A 33 -23.76 -10.69 19.94
CA LEU A 33 -24.68 -10.98 21.04
C LEU A 33 -24.08 -10.78 22.45
N ARG A 34 -22.81 -10.37 22.57
CA ARG A 34 -22.23 -10.03 23.87
C ARG A 34 -22.91 -8.79 24.44
N GLN A 35 -23.75 -8.99 25.45
CA GLN A 35 -24.15 -7.92 26.35
C GLN A 35 -22.89 -7.41 27.06
N LEU A 36 -22.40 -6.26 26.62
CA LEU A 36 -21.34 -5.51 27.30
C LEU A 36 -21.77 -5.25 28.75
N SER A 37 -20.81 -5.22 29.68
CA SER A 37 -21.09 -4.72 31.04
C SER A 37 -21.46 -3.24 30.99
N ASP A 38 -22.17 -2.74 32.00
CA ASP A 38 -22.67 -1.35 32.00
C ASP A 38 -21.53 -0.33 31.83
N GLU A 39 -20.39 -0.52 32.51
CA GLU A 39 -19.19 0.33 32.34
C GLU A 39 -18.66 0.32 30.90
N TRP A 40 -18.67 -0.82 30.21
CA TRP A 40 -18.23 -0.91 28.81
C TRP A 40 -19.27 -0.33 27.85
N ARG A 41 -20.57 -0.42 28.17
CA ARG A 41 -21.62 0.22 27.37
C ARG A 41 -21.48 1.72 27.40
N ASP A 42 -21.31 2.29 28.59
CA ASP A 42 -21.18 3.74 28.77
C ASP A 42 -19.95 4.26 28.00
N LEU A 43 -18.81 3.58 28.09
CA LEU A 43 -17.59 3.92 27.34
C LEU A 43 -17.79 3.77 25.82
N VAL A 44 -18.50 2.73 25.37
CA VAL A 44 -18.76 2.51 23.95
C VAL A 44 -19.76 3.54 23.41
N ASP A 45 -20.77 3.93 24.19
CA ASP A 45 -21.73 4.95 23.80
C ASP A 45 -21.07 6.34 23.79
N GLU A 46 -20.22 6.66 24.76
CA GLU A 46 -19.39 7.87 24.75
C GLU A 46 -18.48 7.90 23.52
N ALA A 47 -17.76 6.82 23.24
CA ALA A 47 -16.91 6.71 22.06
C ALA A 47 -17.73 6.76 20.75
N ARG A 48 -18.94 6.19 20.72
CA ARG A 48 -19.82 6.24 19.55
C ARG A 48 -20.30 7.65 19.29
N GLU A 49 -20.68 8.39 20.33
CA GLU A 49 -21.03 9.80 20.21
C GLU A 49 -19.80 10.61 19.77
N GLU A 50 -18.63 10.44 20.40
CA GLU A 50 -17.40 11.13 19.97
C GLU A 50 -17.08 10.87 18.49
N VAL A 51 -17.17 9.61 18.04
CA VAL A 51 -17.00 9.25 16.64
C VAL A 51 -18.08 9.92 15.79
N ALA A 52 -19.36 9.87 16.18
CA ALA A 52 -20.44 10.51 15.41
C ALA A 52 -20.25 12.03 15.27
N TRP A 53 -19.72 12.69 16.29
CA TRP A 53 -19.46 14.14 16.29
C TRP A 53 -18.21 14.51 15.48
N THR A 54 -17.20 13.62 15.42
CA THR A 54 -15.92 13.85 14.73
C THR A 54 -15.85 13.28 13.32
N LEU A 55 -16.75 12.37 12.96
CA LEU A 55 -16.80 11.71 11.66
C LEU A 55 -17.29 12.68 10.58
N GLN A 56 -16.35 13.32 9.90
CA GLN A 56 -16.62 14.18 8.75
C GLN A 56 -16.86 13.30 7.52
N THR A 57 -18.11 12.85 7.31
CA THR A 57 -18.48 12.04 6.15
C THR A 57 -18.83 12.89 4.93
N LEU A 58 -18.54 12.37 3.72
CA LEU A 58 -19.08 12.89 2.45
C LEU A 58 -18.73 14.35 2.11
N SER A 59 -17.52 14.82 2.46
CA SER A 59 -17.10 16.15 2.01
C SER A 59 -16.80 16.15 0.51
N ALA A 60 -17.45 17.05 -0.24
CA ALA A 60 -17.22 17.21 -1.67
C ALA A 60 -15.73 17.50 -1.97
N ASN A 61 -15.07 18.23 -1.06
CA ASN A 61 -13.64 18.49 -1.12
C ASN A 61 -12.80 17.21 -1.01
N ALA A 62 -13.11 16.28 -0.09
CA ALA A 62 -12.37 15.02 -0.01
C ALA A 62 -12.51 14.18 -1.29
N LEU A 63 -13.70 14.18 -1.90
CA LEU A 63 -13.95 13.48 -3.16
C LEU A 63 -13.16 14.10 -4.32
N GLU A 64 -13.17 15.42 -4.43
CA GLU A 64 -12.43 16.16 -5.47
C GLU A 64 -10.92 16.03 -5.30
N LEU A 65 -10.41 16.08 -4.06
CA LEU A 65 -9.00 15.83 -3.75
C LEU A 65 -8.59 14.38 -4.06
N SER A 66 -9.47 13.41 -3.81
CA SER A 66 -9.23 12.01 -4.16
C SER A 66 -9.27 11.80 -5.67
N SER A 67 -10.21 12.44 -6.37
CA SER A 67 -10.28 12.45 -7.83
C SER A 67 -9.02 13.07 -8.43
N LEU A 68 -8.56 14.21 -7.90
CA LEU A 68 -7.31 14.84 -8.32
C LEU A 68 -6.11 13.91 -8.16
N TRP A 69 -6.04 13.17 -7.05
CA TRP A 69 -4.97 12.20 -6.81
C TRP A 69 -4.97 11.04 -7.82
N LEU A 70 -6.14 10.46 -8.05
CA LEU A 70 -6.32 9.31 -8.95
C LEU A 70 -6.24 9.71 -10.43
N ALA A 71 -7.08 10.65 -10.86
CA ALA A 71 -7.18 11.10 -12.25
C ALA A 71 -5.99 11.98 -12.68
N GLY A 72 -5.38 12.70 -11.74
CA GLY A 72 -4.12 13.41 -11.99
C GLY A 72 -2.91 12.48 -12.17
N GLY A 73 -3.11 11.17 -12.00
CA GLY A 73 -2.08 10.16 -12.20
C GLY A 73 -1.05 10.10 -11.09
N PHE A 74 -1.22 10.82 -9.98
CA PHE A 74 -0.29 10.82 -8.84
C PHE A 74 -0.29 9.47 -8.12
N ALA A 75 -1.42 8.78 -8.10
CA ALA A 75 -1.56 7.45 -7.48
C ALA A 75 -0.65 6.38 -8.10
N ASN A 76 -0.36 6.49 -9.40
CA ASN A 76 0.46 5.53 -10.13
C ASN A 76 1.92 5.97 -10.26
N ARG A 77 2.30 7.12 -9.66
CA ARG A 77 3.68 7.60 -9.69
C ARG A 77 4.51 6.86 -8.66
N MET A 78 5.76 6.64 -9.01
CA MET A 78 6.77 5.99 -8.16
C MET A 78 7.92 6.95 -7.90
N LEU A 79 8.53 6.86 -6.72
CA LEU A 79 9.74 7.64 -6.39
C LEU A 79 10.96 7.16 -7.19
N CYS A 80 10.98 5.89 -7.57
CA CYS A 80 12.02 5.29 -8.41
C CYS A 80 11.38 4.16 -9.23
N GLU A 81 11.48 4.26 -10.55
CA GLU A 81 10.87 3.30 -11.47
C GLU A 81 11.89 2.23 -11.90
N VAL A 82 12.02 1.20 -11.05
CA VAL A 82 12.97 0.09 -11.25
C VAL A 82 12.42 -1.06 -12.12
N SER A 83 11.12 -1.06 -12.40
CA SER A 83 10.44 -2.08 -13.22
C SER A 83 10.28 -1.68 -14.69
N SER A 84 10.89 -0.56 -15.11
CA SER A 84 10.81 -0.12 -16.50
C SER A 84 11.82 -0.87 -17.36
N THR A 85 11.45 -1.20 -18.59
CA THR A 85 12.36 -1.83 -19.56
C THR A 85 13.59 -0.97 -19.86
N ALA A 86 13.44 0.35 -19.79
CA ALA A 86 14.54 1.30 -19.92
C ALA A 86 15.53 1.23 -18.75
N PHE A 87 15.06 0.92 -17.54
CA PHE A 87 15.91 0.69 -16.38
C PHE A 87 16.62 -0.66 -16.48
N GLU A 88 15.89 -1.73 -16.84
CA GLU A 88 16.47 -3.07 -17.02
C GLU A 88 17.58 -3.10 -18.08
N ALA A 89 17.41 -2.34 -19.17
CA ALA A 89 18.43 -2.22 -20.22
C ALA A 89 19.74 -1.53 -19.77
N ARG A 90 19.73 -0.85 -18.62
CA ARG A 90 20.92 -0.18 -18.04
C ARG A 90 21.67 -1.05 -17.04
N LEU A 91 21.17 -2.25 -16.74
CA LEU A 91 21.82 -3.17 -15.81
C LEU A 91 22.91 -3.99 -16.52
N PRO A 92 24.03 -4.31 -15.84
CA PRO A 92 24.42 -3.84 -14.51
C PRO A 92 24.92 -2.39 -14.52
N MET A 93 24.68 -1.65 -13.43
CA MET A 93 25.07 -0.24 -13.32
C MET A 93 25.99 0.02 -12.12
N GLU A 94 26.68 1.16 -12.11
CA GLU A 94 27.43 1.59 -10.93
C GLU A 94 26.49 1.98 -9.78
N VAL A 95 26.92 1.74 -8.55
CA VAL A 95 26.15 2.08 -7.35
C VAL A 95 25.92 3.59 -7.25
N GLU A 96 26.91 4.39 -7.64
CA GLU A 96 26.81 5.85 -7.63
C GLU A 96 25.82 6.36 -8.69
N ASP A 97 25.83 5.77 -9.88
CA ASP A 97 24.86 6.10 -10.94
C ASP A 97 23.44 5.75 -10.53
N PHE A 98 23.26 4.63 -9.83
CA PHE A 98 21.96 4.24 -9.29
C PHE A 98 21.46 5.21 -8.21
N ARG A 99 22.34 5.63 -7.29
CA ARG A 99 22.02 6.65 -6.27
C ARG A 99 21.65 7.99 -6.90
N ALA A 100 22.40 8.41 -7.92
CA ALA A 100 22.11 9.64 -8.65
C ALA A 100 20.74 9.57 -9.35
N LEU A 101 20.44 8.45 -10.02
CA LEU A 101 19.14 8.23 -10.67
C LEU A 101 17.99 8.24 -9.65
N GLN A 102 18.15 7.58 -8.50
CA GLN A 102 17.16 7.58 -7.44
C GLN A 102 16.90 9.00 -6.92
N ALA A 103 17.96 9.78 -6.68
CA ALA A 103 17.84 11.16 -6.22
C ALA A 103 17.11 12.03 -7.26
N GLU A 104 17.48 11.92 -8.54
CA GLU A 104 16.84 12.66 -9.63
C GLU A 104 15.34 12.35 -9.74
N GLN A 105 14.96 11.08 -9.74
CA GLN A 105 13.56 10.66 -9.86
C GLN A 105 12.74 11.09 -8.63
N CYS A 106 13.33 10.99 -7.44
CA CYS A 106 12.70 11.44 -6.21
C CYS A 106 12.47 12.96 -6.22
N GLU A 107 13.46 13.75 -6.63
CA GLU A 107 13.32 15.21 -6.75
C GLU A 107 12.32 15.60 -7.85
N ARG A 108 12.27 14.87 -8.97
CA ARG A 108 11.23 15.06 -9.99
C ARG A 108 9.83 14.81 -9.43
N ALA A 109 9.64 13.73 -8.67
CA ALA A 109 8.37 13.40 -8.05
C ALA A 109 7.96 14.46 -7.01
N LYS A 110 8.89 14.88 -6.13
CA LYS A 110 8.67 15.98 -5.18
C LYS A 110 8.32 17.28 -5.88
N GLY A 111 9.07 17.63 -6.93
CA GLY A 111 8.84 18.83 -7.74
C GLY A 111 7.44 18.84 -8.33
N LEU A 112 6.96 17.72 -8.87
CA LEU A 112 5.60 17.58 -9.39
C LEU A 112 4.54 17.76 -8.29
N LEU A 113 4.74 17.14 -7.12
CA LEU A 113 3.82 17.27 -5.99
C LEU A 113 3.72 18.74 -5.54
N TRP A 114 4.86 19.43 -5.44
CA TRP A 114 4.92 20.82 -4.99
C TRP A 114 4.38 21.82 -6.02
N THR A 115 4.70 21.63 -7.29
CA THR A 115 4.35 22.58 -8.37
C THR A 115 2.95 22.36 -8.94
N THR A 116 2.41 21.14 -8.84
CA THR A 116 1.14 20.77 -9.48
C THR A 116 0.11 20.30 -8.48
N TRP A 117 0.42 19.30 -7.65
CA TRP A 117 -0.59 18.71 -6.76
C TRP A 117 -1.02 19.64 -5.63
N VAL A 118 -0.06 20.29 -4.96
CA VAL A 118 -0.36 21.24 -3.86
C VAL A 118 -1.17 22.44 -4.36
N PRO A 119 -0.80 23.14 -5.46
CA PRO A 119 -1.60 24.25 -5.98
C PRO A 119 -3.00 23.84 -6.41
N LYS A 120 -3.15 22.69 -7.10
CA LYS A 120 -4.47 22.18 -7.49
C LYS A 120 -5.32 21.77 -6.28
N SER A 121 -4.70 21.24 -5.23
CA SER A 121 -5.40 20.95 -3.97
C SER A 121 -5.92 22.24 -3.33
N ALA A 122 -5.12 23.32 -3.32
CA ALA A 122 -5.56 24.63 -2.84
C ALA A 122 -6.69 25.22 -3.71
N GLU A 123 -6.66 24.99 -5.02
CA GLU A 123 -7.72 25.43 -5.94
C GLU A 123 -9.07 24.75 -5.64
N VAL A 124 -9.08 23.48 -5.24
CA VAL A 124 -10.32 22.80 -4.81
C VAL A 124 -11.01 23.58 -3.69
N PHE A 125 -10.26 23.99 -2.66
CA PHE A 125 -10.82 24.77 -1.56
C PHE A 125 -11.24 26.19 -1.94
N ARG A 126 -10.62 26.79 -2.97
CA ARG A 126 -11.05 28.11 -3.49
C ARG A 126 -12.38 27.99 -4.25
N ARG A 127 -12.57 26.91 -4.99
CA ARG A 127 -13.78 26.65 -5.80
C ARG A 127 -14.95 26.17 -4.93
N LEU A 128 -14.65 25.31 -3.96
CA LEU A 128 -15.63 24.64 -3.12
C LEU A 128 -15.39 25.00 -1.66
N PRO A 129 -16.13 25.97 -1.11
CA PRO A 129 -15.97 26.34 0.29
C PRO A 129 -16.27 25.13 1.19
N PRO A 130 -15.45 24.88 2.22
CA PRO A 130 -15.62 23.75 3.11
C PRO A 130 -16.91 23.87 3.92
N ILE A 131 -17.68 22.78 3.95
CA ILE A 131 -18.86 22.64 4.80
C ILE A 131 -18.45 21.76 5.97
N CYS A 132 -18.22 22.37 7.13
CA CYS A 132 -17.82 21.66 8.34
C CYS A 132 -19.08 21.16 9.05
N ILE A 133 -19.22 19.85 9.20
CA ILE A 133 -20.32 19.26 9.98
C ILE A 133 -20.09 19.70 11.44
N ASN A 134 -21.16 20.15 12.11
CA ASN A 134 -21.16 20.65 13.48
C ASN A 134 -20.36 21.95 13.71
N GLY A 135 -19.95 22.64 12.63
CA GLY A 135 -19.16 23.88 12.73
C GLY A 135 -17.71 23.66 13.18
N ASP A 136 -17.27 22.41 13.33
CA ASP A 136 -15.89 22.08 13.72
C ASP A 136 -14.97 22.08 12.49
N ALA A 137 -14.35 23.24 12.25
CA ALA A 137 -13.38 23.40 11.17
C ALA A 137 -12.08 22.63 11.44
N ASP A 138 -11.69 22.45 12.69
CA ASP A 138 -10.42 21.79 13.04
C ASP A 138 -10.51 20.29 12.77
N ALA A 139 -11.59 19.63 13.20
CA ALA A 139 -11.85 18.23 12.88
C ALA A 139 -11.95 18.03 11.35
N TYR A 140 -12.58 18.96 10.64
CA TYR A 140 -12.65 18.94 9.18
C TYR A 140 -11.25 18.97 8.55
N TYR A 141 -10.41 19.96 8.84
CA TYR A 141 -9.09 20.05 8.21
C TYR A 141 -8.14 18.92 8.65
N ARG A 142 -8.28 18.40 9.88
CA ARG A 142 -7.56 17.19 10.33
C ARG A 142 -7.93 15.97 9.50
N SER A 143 -9.22 15.77 9.18
CA SER A 143 -9.66 14.66 8.34
C SER A 143 -9.10 14.75 6.92
N ILE A 144 -9.10 15.95 6.31
CA ILE A 144 -8.51 16.16 4.99
C ILE A 144 -6.98 15.97 5.02
N THR A 145 -6.31 16.50 6.03
CA THR A 145 -4.85 16.32 6.19
C THR A 145 -4.51 14.84 6.31
N THR A 146 -5.32 14.09 7.05
CA THR A 146 -5.16 12.63 7.19
C THR A 146 -5.34 11.91 5.85
N LEU A 147 -6.37 12.27 5.08
CA LEU A 147 -6.60 11.73 3.73
C LEU A 147 -5.38 11.95 2.82
N GLN A 148 -4.90 13.20 2.72
CA GLN A 148 -3.75 13.52 1.86
C GLN A 148 -2.46 12.88 2.37
N SER A 149 -2.28 12.79 3.69
CA SER A 149 -1.14 12.08 4.28
C SER A 149 -1.16 10.59 3.93
N ASN A 150 -2.34 9.97 3.93
CA ASN A 150 -2.49 8.56 3.56
C ASN A 150 -2.19 8.33 2.07
N GLN A 151 -2.58 9.26 1.20
CA GLN A 151 -2.21 9.23 -0.22
C GLN A 151 -0.69 9.26 -0.41
N LEU A 152 0.01 10.18 0.26
CA LEU A 152 1.47 10.28 0.21
C LEU A 152 2.17 9.05 0.80
N ARG A 153 1.68 8.54 1.94
CA ARG A 153 2.20 7.29 2.53
C ARG A 153 1.98 6.09 1.60
N GLY A 154 0.85 6.04 0.91
CA GLY A 154 0.57 5.05 -0.13
C GLY A 154 1.63 5.08 -1.22
N LEU A 155 1.93 6.26 -1.78
CA LEU A 155 2.97 6.43 -2.79
C LEU A 155 4.34 5.91 -2.32
N ILE A 156 4.74 6.23 -1.08
CA ILE A 156 6.00 5.76 -0.50
C ILE A 156 5.99 4.24 -0.34
N ARG A 157 4.92 3.69 0.24
CA ARG A 157 4.79 2.24 0.47
C ARG A 157 4.85 1.48 -0.84
N ASP A 158 4.11 1.94 -1.85
CA ASP A 158 4.02 1.26 -3.15
C ASP A 158 5.38 1.35 -3.87
N SER A 159 6.05 2.50 -3.81
CA SER A 159 7.43 2.69 -4.29
C SER A 159 8.42 1.72 -3.63
N LEU A 160 8.39 1.61 -2.30
CA LEU A 160 9.25 0.70 -1.55
C LEU A 160 8.96 -0.76 -1.90
N SER A 161 7.68 -1.14 -2.05
CA SER A 161 7.29 -2.50 -2.42
C SER A 161 7.89 -2.93 -3.74
N VAL A 162 7.87 -2.05 -4.75
CA VAL A 162 8.47 -2.35 -6.06
C VAL A 162 10.00 -2.39 -5.95
N PHE A 163 10.60 -1.49 -5.18
CA PHE A 163 12.04 -1.49 -4.92
C PHE A 163 12.53 -2.78 -4.24
N THR A 164 11.81 -3.26 -3.21
CA THR A 164 12.13 -4.53 -2.55
C THR A 164 11.91 -5.72 -3.47
N SER A 165 10.89 -5.67 -4.33
CA SER A 165 10.62 -6.73 -5.30
C SER A 165 11.72 -6.84 -6.35
N PHE A 166 12.30 -5.71 -6.77
CA PHE A 166 13.46 -5.68 -7.66
C PHE A 166 14.67 -6.41 -7.03
N PHE A 167 15.07 -6.04 -5.82
CA PHE A 167 16.22 -6.71 -5.17
C PHE A 167 15.96 -8.18 -4.83
N ALA A 168 14.71 -8.56 -4.58
CA ALA A 168 14.35 -9.96 -4.36
C ALA A 168 14.60 -10.84 -5.60
N GLN A 169 14.72 -10.28 -6.80
CA GLN A 169 15.09 -11.01 -8.02
C GLN A 169 16.60 -11.26 -8.12
N HIS A 170 17.42 -10.43 -7.47
CA HIS A 170 18.88 -10.50 -7.48
C HIS A 170 19.42 -11.21 -6.23
N GLN A 171 18.90 -12.40 -5.92
CA GLN A 171 19.35 -13.14 -4.74
C GLN A 171 20.79 -13.64 -4.91
N PRO A 172 21.66 -13.46 -3.89
CA PRO A 172 23.02 -13.99 -3.93
C PRO A 172 22.97 -15.52 -3.86
N VAL A 173 23.60 -16.18 -4.83
CA VAL A 173 23.78 -17.63 -4.82
C VAL A 173 25.13 -17.95 -4.22
N SER A 174 25.14 -18.70 -3.11
CA SER A 174 26.35 -19.13 -2.41
C SER A 174 26.85 -20.51 -2.86
N GLN A 175 26.27 -21.07 -3.92
CA GLN A 175 26.65 -22.38 -4.44
C GLN A 175 27.88 -22.26 -5.34
N ILE A 176 28.96 -22.87 -4.90
CA ILE A 176 30.17 -23.06 -5.70
C ILE A 176 29.98 -24.39 -6.43
N ASP A 177 30.10 -24.39 -7.76
CA ASP A 177 30.19 -25.64 -8.50
C ASP A 177 31.58 -26.25 -8.28
N PRO A 178 31.70 -27.39 -7.58
CA PRO A 178 32.99 -28.02 -7.35
C PRO A 178 33.60 -28.65 -8.62
N GLN A 179 32.80 -28.90 -9.66
CA GLN A 179 33.25 -29.53 -10.92
C GLN A 179 33.52 -28.50 -12.03
N GLY A 180 32.93 -27.30 -11.93
CA GLY A 180 33.13 -26.20 -12.89
C GLY A 180 32.41 -26.40 -14.23
N ASP A 181 31.49 -27.37 -14.30
CA ASP A 181 30.72 -27.70 -15.51
C ASP A 181 29.52 -26.77 -15.69
N THR A 182 29.02 -26.16 -14.60
CA THR A 182 27.89 -25.23 -14.59
C THR A 182 28.21 -23.98 -13.77
N LEU A 183 27.95 -22.80 -14.33
CA LEU A 183 28.05 -21.53 -13.62
C LEU A 183 26.85 -21.36 -12.65
N LEU A 184 26.86 -22.09 -11.54
CA LEU A 184 25.79 -22.05 -10.52
C LEU A 184 25.68 -20.69 -9.80
N TRP A 185 26.68 -19.84 -9.95
CA TRP A 185 26.75 -18.49 -9.38
C TRP A 185 26.36 -17.37 -10.37
N ALA A 186 26.06 -17.71 -11.63
CA ALA A 186 25.69 -16.72 -12.64
C ALA A 186 24.23 -16.25 -12.45
N VAL A 187 24.05 -15.23 -11.62
CA VAL A 187 22.81 -14.46 -11.52
C VAL A 187 23.00 -13.16 -12.30
N SER A 188 21.93 -12.63 -12.90
CA SER A 188 21.97 -11.31 -13.54
C SER A 188 22.41 -10.27 -12.51
N PRO A 189 23.55 -9.58 -12.67
CA PRO A 189 24.03 -8.63 -11.69
C PRO A 189 23.21 -7.33 -11.74
N ALA A 190 22.86 -6.80 -10.57
CA ALA A 190 22.26 -5.47 -10.47
C ALA A 190 23.32 -4.36 -10.55
N PHE A 191 24.51 -4.61 -9.99
CA PHE A 191 25.59 -3.64 -9.90
C PHE A 191 26.92 -4.19 -10.40
N ASN A 192 27.75 -3.29 -10.93
CA ASN A 192 29.15 -3.55 -11.16
C ASN A 192 29.91 -3.50 -9.83
N LEU A 193 30.96 -4.31 -9.72
CA LEU A 193 31.84 -4.38 -8.56
C LEU A 193 33.28 -4.17 -9.02
N ASP A 194 33.90 -3.08 -8.60
CA ASP A 194 35.32 -2.85 -8.79
C ASP A 194 36.11 -3.41 -7.60
N LEU A 195 37.05 -4.32 -7.90
CA LEU A 195 37.98 -4.84 -6.91
C LEU A 195 39.12 -3.83 -6.71
N LEU A 196 39.13 -3.17 -5.57
CA LEU A 196 40.24 -2.32 -5.17
C LEU A 196 41.33 -3.20 -4.53
N VAL A 197 42.50 -3.27 -5.16
CA VAL A 197 43.69 -3.85 -4.52
C VAL A 197 44.15 -2.85 -3.47
N ALA A 198 44.06 -3.23 -2.19
CA ALA A 198 44.64 -2.44 -1.13
C ALA A 198 46.16 -2.40 -1.34
N GLU A 199 46.73 -1.21 -1.57
CA GLU A 199 48.17 -1.05 -1.49
C GLU A 199 48.59 -1.37 -0.04
N GLU A 200 49.30 -2.48 0.13
CA GLU A 200 50.01 -2.77 1.37
C GLU A 200 50.94 -1.59 1.63
N GLY A 201 50.67 -0.83 2.69
CA GLY A 201 51.46 0.31 3.12
C GLY A 201 52.94 -0.06 3.14
N GLY A 202 53.70 0.55 2.22
CA GLY A 202 55.15 0.48 2.18
C GLY A 202 55.72 0.96 3.51
N ARG A 203 56.55 0.10 4.09
CA ARG A 203 57.36 0.35 5.29
C ARG A 203 58.27 1.56 5.16
#